data_AF-A0A2A5HU30-F1
#
_entry.id   AF-A0A2A5HU30-F1
#
_cell.length_a   1.000
_cell.length_b   1.000
_cell.length_c   1.000
_cell.angle_alpha   90.00
_cell.angle_beta   90.00
_cell.angle_gamma   90.00
#
_symmetry.space_group_name_H-M   'P 1'
#
loop_
_entity.id
_entity.type
_entity.pdbx_description
1 polymer ?
#
loop_
_entity_poly.entity_id
_entity_poly.type
_entity_poly.pdbx_seq_one_letter_code
_entity_poly.pdbx_strand_id
1 'polypeptide(L)'
;MSLVCSTHFSLVRARRELERAQRCGDWQSVRNWDVTLASNLNDAFEDKDRNTPALIKELERILRTYSELVDKMPDSLANGLFLPK
;
A
#
# COMPACT_ATOMS: atom_id res chain seq x y z
N MET A 1 -8.37 -24.99 -5.79
CA MET A 1 -8.13 -23.58 -6.12
C MET A 1 -8.72 -22.74 -4.99
N SER A 2 -7.89 -22.13 -4.16
CA SER A 2 -8.39 -21.21 -3.12
C SER A 2 -8.83 -19.94 -3.85
N LEU A 3 -10.14 -19.72 -3.93
CA LEU A 3 -10.72 -18.46 -4.39
C LEU A 3 -10.10 -17.34 -3.53
N VAL A 4 -9.26 -16.53 -4.14
CA VAL A 4 -8.64 -15.39 -3.47
C VAL A 4 -9.78 -14.43 -3.11
N CYS A 5 -9.97 -14.12 -1.83
CA CYS A 5 -10.99 -13.19 -1.38
C CYS A 5 -10.89 -11.88 -2.16
N SER A 6 -12.03 -11.34 -2.60
CA SER A 6 -12.09 -10.13 -3.41
C SER A 6 -11.38 -8.95 -2.74
N THR A 7 -11.49 -8.86 -1.42
CA THR A 7 -10.81 -7.89 -0.55
C THR A 7 -9.29 -8.02 -0.63
N HIS A 8 -8.76 -9.25 -0.54
CA HIS A 8 -7.34 -9.56 -0.71
C HIS A 8 -6.85 -9.21 -2.12
N PHE A 9 -7.65 -9.50 -3.15
CA PHE A 9 -7.30 -9.14 -4.52
C PHE A 9 -7.21 -7.62 -4.72
N SER A 10 -8.17 -6.85 -4.18
CA SER A 10 -8.15 -5.39 -4.21
C SER A 10 -6.93 -4.83 -3.49
N LEU A 11 -6.55 -5.40 -2.36
CA LEU A 11 -5.34 -5.03 -1.62
C LEU A 11 -4.06 -5.27 -2.45
N VAL A 12 -3.92 -6.46 -3.04
CA VAL A 12 -2.78 -6.80 -3.91
C VAL A 12 -2.69 -5.86 -5.10
N ARG A 13 -3.84 -5.50 -5.69
CA ARG A 13 -3.89 -4.56 -6.82
C ARG A 13 -3.42 -3.17 -6.40
N ALA A 14 -3.96 -2.63 -5.31
CA ALA A 14 -3.57 -1.31 -4.80
C ALA A 14 -2.07 -1.23 -4.50
N ARG A 15 -1.49 -2.28 -3.88
CA ARG A 15 -0.03 -2.37 -3.65
C ARG A 15 0.76 -2.28 -4.96
N ARG A 16 0.36 -3.02 -6.00
CA ARG A 16 1.06 -3.02 -7.30
C ARG A 16 1.00 -1.67 -8.00
N GLU A 17 -0.14 -0.97 -7.92
CA GLU A 17 -0.26 0.37 -8.50
C GLU A 17 0.57 1.39 -7.72
N LEU A 18 0.66 1.26 -6.39
CA LEU A 18 1.56 2.07 -5.56
C LEU A 18 3.05 1.85 -5.92
N GLU A 19 3.49 0.60 -6.07
CA GLU A 19 4.84 0.27 -6.56
C GLU A 19 5.12 0.81 -7.97
N ARG A 20 4.08 0.85 -8.82
CA ARG A 20 4.19 1.43 -10.16
C ARG A 20 4.34 2.94 -10.08
N ALA A 21 3.49 3.62 -9.31
CA ALA A 21 3.55 5.07 -9.12
C ALA A 21 4.92 5.50 -8.55
N GLN A 22 5.44 4.75 -7.58
CA GLN A 22 6.80 4.95 -7.05
C GLN A 22 7.86 4.84 -8.14
N ARG A 23 7.86 3.77 -8.93
CA ARG A 23 8.85 3.57 -10.01
C ARG A 23 8.77 4.63 -11.10
N CYS A 24 7.59 5.20 -11.32
CA CYS A 24 7.38 6.31 -12.25
C CYS A 24 7.72 7.69 -11.66
N GLY A 25 8.04 7.78 -10.36
CA GLY A 25 8.28 9.05 -9.68
C GLY A 25 7.03 9.91 -9.49
N ASP A 26 5.83 9.34 -9.67
CA ASP A 26 4.57 10.05 -9.52
C ASP A 26 4.10 10.02 -8.06
N TRP A 27 4.66 10.94 -7.26
CA TRP A 27 4.40 11.05 -5.84
C TRP A 27 2.95 11.44 -5.50
N GLN A 28 2.24 12.11 -6.42
CA GLN A 28 0.83 12.43 -6.23
C GLN A 28 -0.01 11.14 -6.34
N SER A 29 0.28 10.30 -7.34
CA SER A 29 -0.35 8.98 -7.44
C SER A 29 0.02 8.06 -6.29
N VAL A 30 1.27 8.09 -5.80
CA VAL A 30 1.68 7.35 -4.59
C VAL A 30 0.76 7.71 -3.40
N ARG A 31 0.52 9.00 -3.16
CA ARG A 31 -0.36 9.46 -2.08
C ARG A 31 -1.81 9.00 -2.25
N ASN A 32 -2.35 9.02 -3.48
CA ASN A 32 -3.70 8.55 -3.74
C ASN A 32 -3.84 7.03 -3.51
N TRP A 33 -2.83 6.27 -3.95
CA TRP A 33 -2.81 4.83 -3.76
C TRP A 33 -2.55 4.43 -2.31
N ASP A 34 -1.80 5.22 -1.54
CA ASP A 34 -1.60 5.05 -0.10
C ASP A 34 -2.94 5.07 0.67
N VAL A 35 -3.76 6.09 0.42
CA VAL A 35 -5.12 6.19 1.01
C VAL A 35 -5.99 5.00 0.61
N THR A 36 -5.92 4.61 -0.67
CA THR A 36 -6.70 3.48 -1.21
C THR A 36 -6.24 2.15 -0.63
N LEU A 37 -4.92 1.98 -0.43
CA LEU A 37 -4.33 0.79 0.17
C LEU A 37 -4.78 0.64 1.62
N ALA A 38 -4.78 1.72 2.40
CA ALA A 38 -5.24 1.72 3.79
C ALA A 38 -6.72 1.29 3.90
N SER A 39 -7.59 1.79 3.01
CA SER A 39 -8.99 1.36 2.95
C SER A 39 -9.11 -0.13 2.64
N ASN A 40 -8.45 -0.60 1.58
CA ASN A 40 -8.49 -2.01 1.18
C ASN A 40 -7.90 -2.94 2.25
N LEU A 41 -6.94 -2.46 3.04
CA LEU A 41 -6.36 -3.21 4.13
C LEU A 41 -7.38 -3.43 5.25
N ASN A 42 -8.10 -2.38 5.66
CA ASN A 42 -9.19 -2.48 6.62
C ASN A 42 -10.26 -3.45 6.13
N ASP A 43 -10.70 -3.32 4.88
CA ASP A 43 -11.70 -4.20 4.29
C ASP A 43 -11.24 -5.67 4.27
N ALA A 44 -9.95 -5.93 3.97
CA ALA A 44 -9.39 -7.28 4.00
C ALA A 44 -9.24 -7.86 5.41
N PHE A 45 -9.07 -7.02 6.43
CA PHE A 45 -9.08 -7.45 7.83
C PHE A 45 -10.49 -7.65 8.37
N GLU A 46 -11.49 -6.92 7.89
CA GLU A 46 -12.89 -7.08 8.31
C GLU A 46 -13.61 -8.23 7.59
N ASP A 47 -13.04 -8.73 6.49
CA ASP A 47 -13.57 -9.87 5.75
C ASP A 47 -13.65 -11.15 6.61
N LYS A 48 -14.85 -11.72 6.71
CA LYS A 48 -15.13 -12.93 7.50
C LYS A 48 -14.49 -14.18 6.91
N ASP A 49 -14.27 -14.18 5.60
CA ASP A 49 -13.65 -15.29 4.87
C ASP A 49 -12.15 -15.06 4.63
N ARG A 50 -11.54 -14.10 5.35
CA ARG A 50 -10.14 -13.73 5.14
C ARG A 50 -9.20 -14.92 5.30
N ASN A 51 -8.28 -15.04 4.33
CA ASN A 51 -7.15 -15.94 4.44
C ASN A 51 -6.02 -15.26 5.24
N THR A 52 -6.04 -15.43 6.57
CA THR A 52 -5.10 -14.76 7.48
C THR A 52 -3.62 -14.94 7.11
N PRO A 53 -3.12 -16.17 6.79
CA PRO A 53 -1.74 -16.34 6.34
C PRO A 53 -1.40 -15.54 5.08
N ALA A 54 -2.31 -15.50 4.09
CA ALA A 54 -2.09 -14.72 2.88
C ALA A 54 -2.09 -13.21 3.18
N LEU A 55 -3.01 -12.74 4.03
CA LEU A 55 -3.11 -11.34 4.42
C LEU A 55 -1.85 -10.84 5.15
N ILE A 56 -1.32 -11.63 6.08
CA ILE A 56 -0.06 -11.31 6.78
C ILE A 56 1.09 -11.19 5.77
N LYS A 57 1.19 -12.12 4.82
CA LYS A 57 2.22 -12.07 3.77
C LYS A 57 2.10 -10.84 2.88
N GLU A 58 0.88 -10.37 2.59
CA GLU A 58 0.70 -9.10 1.88
C GLU A 58 1.05 -7.89 2.75
N LEU A 59 0.77 -7.93 4.06
CA LEU A 59 1.18 -6.86 4.97
C LEU A 59 2.71 -6.71 5.03
N GLU A 60 3.46 -7.83 5.08
CA GLU A 60 4.92 -7.81 5.00
C GLU A 60 5.43 -7.17 3.68
N ARG A 61 4.76 -7.45 2.56
CA ARG A 61 5.10 -6.86 1.25
C ARG A 61 4.80 -5.37 1.21
N ILE A 62 3.68 -4.96 1.80
CA ILE A 62 3.31 -3.54 1.93
C ILE A 62 4.37 -2.81 2.74
N LEU A 63 4.76 -3.32 3.91
CA LEU A 63 5.79 -2.70 4.76
C LEU A 63 7.13 -2.56 4.03
N ARG A 64 7.54 -3.58 3.27
CA ARG A 64 8.75 -3.50 2.42
C ARG A 64 8.63 -2.42 1.34
N THR A 65 7.44 -2.26 0.76
CA THR A 65 7.20 -1.21 -0.23
C THR A 65 7.33 0.18 0.40
N TYR A 66 6.84 0.35 1.62
CA TYR A 66 7.01 1.60 2.37
C TYR A 66 8.46 1.90 2.73
N SER A 67 9.26 0.90 3.13
CA SER A 67 10.69 1.13 3.37
C SER A 67 11.39 1.61 2.10
N GLU A 68 11.10 0.99 0.95
CA GLU A 68 11.67 1.43 -0.32
C GLU A 68 11.17 2.82 -0.76
N LEU A 69 9.94 3.18 -0.39
CA LEU A 69 9.38 4.50 -0.66
C LEU A 69 10.13 5.58 0.12
N VAL A 70 10.37 5.36 1.40
CA VAL A 70 11.12 6.29 2.26
C VAL A 70 12.55 6.43 1.75
N ASP A 71 13.22 5.32 1.41
CA ASP A 71 14.60 5.36 0.91
C ASP A 71 14.75 6.12 -0.41
N LYS A 72 13.72 6.09 -1.26
CA LYS A 72 13.72 6.73 -2.60
C LYS A 72 13.03 8.10 -2.61
N MET A 73 12.49 8.54 -1.48
CA MET A 73 11.82 9.83 -1.40
C MET A 73 12.86 10.95 -1.47
N PRO A 74 12.71 11.94 -2.38
CA PRO A 74 13.61 13.08 -2.41
C PRO A 74 13.46 13.93 -1.14
N ASP A 75 14.58 14.38 -0.56
CA ASP A 75 14.64 15.17 0.68
C ASP A 75 13.74 16.42 0.67
N SER A 76 13.45 16.95 -0.52
CA SER A 76 12.54 18.09 -0.69
C SER A 76 11.08 17.79 -0.31
N LEU A 77 10.64 16.52 -0.39
CA LEU A 77 9.31 16.09 0.05
C LEU A 77 9.26 15.74 1.53
N ALA A 78 10.39 15.28 2.10
CA ALA A 78 10.49 15.00 3.53
C ALA A 78 10.21 16.26 4.37
N ASN A 79 10.72 17.42 3.95
CA ASN A 79 10.49 18.69 4.66
C ASN A 79 9.06 19.24 4.54
N GLY A 80 8.25 18.78 3.58
CA GLY A 80 6.87 19.22 3.38
C GLY A 80 5.84 18.52 4.29
N LEU A 81 6.21 17.37 4.88
CA LEU A 81 5.34 16.57 5.75
C LEU A 81 5.47 16.92 7.25
N PHE A 82 6.54 17.64 7.66
CA PHE A 82 6.85 17.94 9.06
C PHE A 82 6.64 19.39 9.50
N LEU A 83 6.09 20.27 8.65
CA LEU A 83 5.75 21.63 9.06
C LEU A 83 4.26 21.73 9.42
N PRO A 84 3.88 21.88 10.71
CA PRO A 84 2.56 22.37 11.05
C PRO A 84 2.44 23.83 10.57
N LYS A 85 1.36 24.12 9.84
CA LYS A 85 0.88 25.50 9.67
C LYS A 85 0.25 25.98 10.96
#